data_AF-A0A9D1CQC3-F1
#
_entry.id   AF-A0A9D1CQC3-F1
#
_cell.length_a   1.000
_cell.length_b   1.000
_cell.length_c   1.000
_cell.angle_alpha   90.00
_cell.angle_beta   90.00
_cell.angle_gamma   90.00
#
_symmetry.space_group_name_H-M   'P 1'
#
loop_
_entity.id
_entity.type
_entity.pdbx_description
1 polymer ?
#
loop_
_entity_poly.entity_id
_entity_poly.type
_entity_poly.pdbx_seq_one_letter_code
_entity_poly.pdbx_strand_id
1 'polypeptide(L)'
;MDVTGAARQIDAQVTARPQAVSEVDTHTEQWVLASARLAREAAAQVSGMKARAVTLEPGAQATAQVAAGADGLMLTIGVPTGRDGQDGTPGQDGLDAPQIDDTQASADNPWSGQKVQEELDALTAADVGARPDTWMPTAQEVGALAASGSGALVQTGRVELSVAADGWTQNAQGWYEKTVACAGTVADSQTQRVDAAVQGAQIGNVLLAGLRVDADDTLTMVCLAKPSEAFTLLVLLSEVV
;
A
#
# COMPACT_ATOMS: atom_id res chain seq x y z
N MET A 1 27.24 -23.27 75.83
CA MET A 1 26.63 -24.33 76.65
C MET A 1 26.17 -25.41 75.69
N ASP A 2 26.59 -26.65 75.95
CA ASP A 2 26.65 -27.76 75.01
C ASP A 2 25.26 -28.21 74.51
N VAL A 3 24.95 -27.86 73.26
CA VAL A 3 23.69 -28.22 72.57
C VAL A 3 23.67 -29.72 72.21
N THR A 4 24.82 -30.40 72.26
CA THR A 4 24.98 -31.83 71.99
C THR A 4 24.54 -32.68 73.18
N GLY A 5 24.50 -32.12 74.40
CA GLY A 5 23.98 -32.80 75.59
C GLY A 5 22.45 -32.89 75.63
N ALA A 6 21.75 -31.81 75.28
CA ALA A 6 20.29 -31.75 75.36
C ALA A 6 19.58 -32.60 74.28
N ALA A 7 20.15 -32.67 73.07
CA ALA A 7 19.59 -33.49 71.99
C ALA A 7 19.74 -35.00 72.24
N ARG A 8 20.86 -35.46 72.85
CA ARG A 8 21.03 -36.87 73.23
C ARG A 8 20.08 -37.33 74.34
N GLN A 9 19.66 -36.43 75.22
CA GLN A 9 18.76 -36.78 76.32
C GLN A 9 17.31 -36.99 75.85
N ILE A 10 16.90 -36.32 74.76
CA ILE A 10 15.57 -36.47 74.15
C ILE A 10 15.52 -37.75 73.30
N ASP A 11 16.58 -38.06 72.54
CA ASP A 11 16.64 -39.27 71.71
C ASP A 11 16.70 -40.54 72.57
N ALA A 12 17.46 -40.53 73.68
CA ALA A 12 17.56 -41.67 74.60
C ALA A 12 16.25 -42.00 75.37
N GLN A 13 15.34 -41.04 75.54
CA GLN A 13 14.06 -41.28 76.24
C GLN A 13 12.95 -41.77 75.31
N VAL A 14 13.02 -41.48 74.01
CA VAL A 14 12.03 -41.95 73.03
C VAL A 14 12.30 -43.38 72.59
N THR A 15 13.55 -43.84 72.59
CA THR A 15 13.93 -45.22 72.21
C THR A 15 13.74 -46.27 73.32
N ALA A 16 13.32 -45.87 74.53
CA ALA A 16 13.14 -46.78 75.66
C ALA A 16 11.67 -46.84 76.10
N ARG A 17 10.80 -47.48 75.32
CA ARG A 17 9.56 -48.04 75.86
C ARG A 17 9.43 -49.53 75.53
N PRO A 18 9.38 -50.42 76.55
CA PRO A 18 9.05 -51.82 76.34
C PRO A 18 7.61 -51.96 75.89
N GLN A 19 7.34 -53.03 75.15
CA GLN A 19 5.99 -53.44 74.77
C GLN A 19 5.11 -53.74 75.99
N ALA A 20 3.83 -53.43 75.79
CA ALA A 20 2.66 -53.87 76.55
C ALA A 20 2.29 -53.10 77.84
N VAL A 21 0.96 -53.02 77.99
CA VAL A 21 0.14 -52.88 79.20
C VAL A 21 -0.71 -51.60 79.26
N SER A 22 -2.01 -51.90 79.24
CA SER A 22 -3.20 -51.12 79.60
C SER A 22 -3.12 -50.47 80.98
N GLU A 23 -3.88 -49.40 81.17
CA GLU A 23 -3.95 -48.49 82.34
C GLU A 23 -2.82 -47.44 82.40
N VAL A 24 -3.18 -46.21 82.00
CA VAL A 24 -2.31 -45.05 82.14
C VAL A 24 -2.60 -44.42 83.52
N ASP A 25 -1.65 -44.57 84.42
CA ASP A 25 -1.62 -43.96 85.76
C ASP A 25 -1.48 -42.43 85.66
N THR A 26 -2.14 -41.67 86.55
CA THR A 26 -2.23 -40.20 86.54
C THR A 26 -0.86 -39.48 86.53
N HIS A 27 0.19 -40.12 87.04
CA HIS A 27 1.57 -39.60 86.98
C HIS A 27 2.15 -39.63 85.55
N THR A 28 1.74 -40.60 84.74
CA THR A 28 2.12 -40.72 83.32
C THR A 28 1.42 -39.64 82.48
N GLU A 29 0.16 -39.32 82.79
CA GLU A 29 -0.55 -38.23 82.12
C GLU A 29 0.10 -36.87 82.39
N GLN A 30 0.52 -36.60 83.64
CA GLN A 30 1.24 -35.36 83.98
C GLN A 30 2.58 -35.24 83.27
N TRP A 31 3.34 -36.33 83.15
CA TRP A 31 4.62 -36.35 82.43
C TRP A 31 4.44 -36.12 80.92
N VAL A 32 3.42 -36.72 80.32
CA VAL A 32 3.09 -36.53 78.90
C VAL A 32 2.64 -35.09 78.64
N LEU A 33 1.84 -34.50 79.52
CA LEU A 33 1.42 -33.10 79.41
C LEU A 33 2.59 -32.11 79.59
N ALA A 34 3.49 -32.36 80.55
CA ALA A 34 4.69 -31.55 80.75
C ALA A 34 5.63 -31.63 79.53
N SER A 35 5.82 -32.83 78.98
CA SER A 35 6.64 -33.06 77.78
C SER A 35 6.02 -32.42 76.54
N ALA A 36 4.70 -32.54 76.38
CA ALA A 36 3.97 -31.89 75.28
C ALA A 36 4.02 -30.36 75.39
N ARG A 37 4.00 -29.81 76.61
CA ARG A 37 4.16 -28.37 76.83
C ARG A 37 5.58 -27.90 76.50
N LEU A 38 6.60 -28.61 76.96
CA LEU A 38 8.00 -28.30 76.62
C LEU A 38 8.25 -28.41 75.12
N ALA A 39 7.70 -29.43 74.47
CA ALA A 39 7.78 -29.60 73.02
C ALA A 39 7.02 -28.48 72.27
N ARG A 40 5.87 -28.02 72.78
CA ARG A 40 5.15 -26.87 72.21
C ARG A 40 5.89 -25.56 72.43
N GLU A 41 6.52 -25.35 73.58
CA GLU A 41 7.34 -24.17 73.85
C GLU A 41 8.61 -24.16 72.99
N ALA A 42 9.27 -25.31 72.81
CA ALA A 42 10.39 -25.47 71.89
C ALA A 42 9.96 -25.28 70.42
N ALA A 43 8.82 -25.85 70.02
CA ALA A 43 8.26 -25.67 68.68
C ALA A 43 7.83 -24.22 68.42
N ALA A 44 7.32 -23.50 69.43
CA ALA A 44 6.99 -22.08 69.34
C ALA A 44 8.26 -21.22 69.22
N GLN A 45 9.33 -21.54 69.95
CA GLN A 45 10.63 -20.87 69.81
C GLN A 45 11.25 -21.06 68.41
N VAL A 46 11.09 -22.25 67.81
CA VAL A 46 11.55 -22.53 66.44
C VAL A 46 10.61 -21.90 65.41
N SER A 47 9.30 -21.94 65.63
CA SER A 47 8.29 -21.35 64.74
C SER A 47 8.35 -19.81 64.72
N GLY A 48 8.86 -19.19 65.78
CA GLY A 48 9.12 -17.74 65.87
C GLY A 48 10.55 -17.34 65.50
N MET A 49 11.39 -18.28 65.06
CA MET A 49 12.79 -18.00 64.75
C MET A 49 12.87 -17.01 63.60
N LYS A 50 13.51 -15.87 63.86
CA LYS A 50 13.76 -14.84 62.84
C LYS A 50 15.10 -15.14 62.18
N ALA A 51 15.16 -14.93 60.87
CA ALA A 51 16.38 -15.05 60.10
C ALA A 51 16.73 -13.73 59.44
N ARG A 52 18.02 -13.37 59.46
CA ARG A 52 18.55 -12.22 58.74
C ARG A 52 19.80 -12.63 57.99
N ALA A 53 19.83 -12.27 56.71
CA ALA A 53 21.05 -12.30 55.92
C ALA A 53 21.77 -10.95 56.05
N VAL A 54 23.09 -11.00 56.16
CA VAL A 54 23.97 -9.84 56.08
C VAL A 54 24.94 -10.07 54.94
N THR A 55 25.04 -9.09 54.05
CA THR A 55 26.04 -9.10 53.00
C THR A 55 27.41 -8.77 53.58
N LEU A 56 28.40 -9.62 53.32
CA LEU A 56 29.79 -9.40 53.71
C LEU A 56 30.59 -8.83 52.53
N GLU A 57 31.71 -8.20 52.87
CA GLU A 57 32.67 -7.64 51.90
C GLU A 57 33.18 -8.72 50.90
N PRO A 58 33.50 -8.33 49.65
CA PRO A 58 34.00 -9.27 48.65
C PRO A 58 35.29 -9.99 49.11
N GLY A 59 35.24 -11.31 49.15
CA GLY A 59 36.36 -12.17 49.56
C GLY A 59 36.41 -12.56 51.05
N ALA A 60 35.45 -12.10 51.87
CA ALA A 60 35.26 -12.63 53.22
C ALA A 60 34.76 -14.09 53.20
N GLN A 61 35.03 -14.88 54.25
CA GLN A 61 34.42 -16.22 54.39
C GLN A 61 32.97 -16.12 54.85
N ALA A 62 32.12 -17.02 54.35
CA ALA A 62 30.73 -17.12 54.79
C ALA A 62 30.65 -17.53 56.27
N THR A 63 29.67 -16.98 57.00
CA THR A 63 29.48 -17.23 58.43
C THR A 63 28.02 -17.56 58.75
N ALA A 64 27.79 -18.34 59.81
CA ALA A 64 26.47 -18.61 60.34
C ALA A 64 26.51 -18.63 61.87
N GLN A 65 25.57 -17.94 62.52
CA GLN A 65 25.48 -17.87 63.98
C GLN A 65 24.03 -17.83 64.47
N VAL A 66 23.76 -18.49 65.60
CA VAL A 66 22.46 -18.48 66.28
C VAL A 66 22.64 -17.85 67.66
N ALA A 67 21.79 -16.88 67.99
CA ALA A 67 21.76 -16.23 69.30
C ALA A 67 20.34 -16.17 69.85
N ALA A 68 20.20 -16.25 71.18
CA ALA A 68 18.96 -16.00 71.89
C ALA A 68 18.87 -14.51 72.25
N GLY A 69 17.77 -13.84 71.87
CA GLY A 69 17.49 -12.45 72.18
C GLY A 69 16.14 -12.26 72.87
N ALA A 70 15.81 -11.01 73.23
CA ALA A 70 14.54 -10.66 73.87
C ALA A 70 13.30 -11.06 73.04
N ASP A 71 13.45 -11.15 71.71
CA ASP A 71 12.38 -11.50 70.77
C ASP A 71 12.38 -12.98 70.32
N GLY A 72 13.21 -13.84 70.93
CA GLY A 72 13.36 -15.25 70.56
C GLY A 72 14.72 -15.58 69.92
N LEU A 73 14.80 -16.72 69.22
CA LEU A 73 16.01 -17.17 68.54
C LEU A 73 16.21 -16.42 67.21
N MET A 74 17.44 -15.96 66.96
CA MET A 74 17.84 -15.27 65.74
C MET A 74 18.96 -16.03 65.04
N LEU A 75 18.71 -16.46 63.81
CA LEU A 75 19.75 -16.97 62.90
C LEU A 75 20.28 -15.83 62.04
N THR A 76 21.59 -15.59 62.08
CA THR A 76 22.27 -14.65 61.18
C THR A 76 23.21 -15.40 60.25
N ILE A 77 23.05 -15.19 58.94
CA ILE A 77 23.91 -15.75 57.91
C ILE A 77 24.66 -14.60 57.23
N GLY A 78 25.99 -14.64 57.28
CA GLY A 78 26.87 -13.75 56.55
C GLY A 78 27.21 -14.33 55.19
N VAL A 79 26.75 -13.69 54.11
CA VAL A 79 26.98 -14.15 52.73
C VAL A 79 27.96 -13.18 52.06
N PRO A 80 29.16 -13.63 51.64
CA PRO A 80 30.09 -12.78 50.92
C PRO A 80 29.57 -12.44 49.53
N THR A 81 29.80 -11.20 49.11
CA THR A 81 29.58 -10.79 47.72
C THR A 81 30.65 -11.41 46.83
N GLY A 82 30.23 -11.91 45.67
CA GLY A 82 31.17 -12.15 44.58
C GLY A 82 31.79 -10.81 44.17
N ARG A 83 33.04 -10.82 43.71
CA ARG A 83 33.54 -9.67 42.96
C ARG A 83 32.73 -9.60 41.66
N ASP A 84 32.33 -8.40 41.26
CA ASP A 84 31.81 -8.21 39.91
C ASP A 84 32.86 -8.71 38.91
N GLY A 85 32.40 -9.39 37.86
CA GLY A 85 33.26 -9.69 36.72
C GLY A 85 33.76 -8.39 36.13
N GLN A 86 34.97 -8.39 35.54
CA GLN A 86 35.35 -7.26 34.70
C GLN A 86 34.34 -7.15 33.57
N ASP A 87 33.82 -5.94 33.32
CA ASP A 87 33.04 -5.67 32.13
C ASP A 87 33.85 -6.11 30.90
N GLY A 88 33.19 -6.81 29.99
CA GLY A 88 33.78 -7.10 28.69
C GLY A 88 34.15 -5.79 27.98
N THR A 89 35.23 -5.81 27.20
CA THR A 89 35.50 -4.69 26.28
C THR A 89 34.26 -4.45 25.41
N PRO A 90 33.83 -3.19 25.22
CA PRO A 90 32.79 -2.86 24.25
C PRO A 90 33.08 -3.51 22.91
N GLY A 91 32.06 -4.07 22.26
CA GLY A 91 32.19 -4.54 20.88
C GLY A 91 32.63 -3.39 19.98
N GLN A 92 33.41 -3.69 18.93
CA GLN A 92 33.65 -2.70 17.89
C GLN A 92 32.32 -2.38 17.21
N ASP A 93 32.12 -1.10 16.88
CA ASP A 93 31.01 -0.69 16.02
C ASP A 93 31.06 -1.51 14.71
N GLY A 94 29.90 -1.89 14.20
CA GLY A 94 29.83 -2.54 12.89
C GLY A 94 30.42 -1.62 11.82
N LEU A 95 31.24 -2.16 10.92
CA LEU A 95 31.69 -1.42 9.76
C LEU A 95 30.45 -1.04 8.93
N ASP A 96 30.28 0.26 8.64
CA ASP A 96 29.30 0.71 7.66
C ASP A 96 29.54 -0.04 6.34
N ALA A 97 28.46 -0.37 5.63
CA ALA A 97 28.59 -0.95 4.30
C ALA A 97 29.42 0.01 3.42
N PRO A 98 30.40 -0.48 2.65
CA PRO A 98 31.14 0.37 1.72
C PRO A 98 30.16 1.15 0.86
N GLN A 99 30.24 2.48 0.91
CA GLN A 99 29.42 3.33 0.07
C GLN A 99 29.82 3.09 -1.39
N ILE A 100 28.84 2.79 -2.24
CA ILE A 100 29.06 2.63 -3.67
C ILE A 100 29.44 4.00 -4.25
N ASP A 101 30.55 4.05 -4.99
CA ASP A 101 30.92 5.22 -5.77
C ASP A 101 30.17 5.20 -7.10
N ASP A 102 29.12 6.01 -7.22
CA ASP A 102 28.30 6.12 -8.42
C ASP A 102 29.04 6.68 -9.64
N THR A 103 30.23 7.28 -9.44
CA THR A 103 31.04 7.85 -10.52
C THR A 103 31.95 6.82 -11.19
N GLN A 104 32.06 5.61 -10.63
CA GLN A 104 32.91 4.56 -11.16
C GLN A 104 32.09 3.41 -11.72
N ALA A 105 32.33 3.06 -12.99
CA ALA A 105 31.90 1.77 -13.53
C ALA A 105 32.93 0.69 -13.17
N SER A 106 32.52 -0.32 -12.41
CA SER A 106 33.40 -1.44 -12.07
C SER A 106 32.62 -2.75 -12.01
N ALA A 107 33.31 -3.88 -12.22
CA ALA A 107 32.72 -5.20 -12.08
C ALA A 107 32.35 -5.54 -10.61
N ASP A 108 33.04 -4.91 -9.66
CA ASP A 108 32.81 -5.10 -8.22
C ASP A 108 31.56 -4.34 -7.73
N ASN A 109 31.14 -3.30 -8.46
CA ASN A 109 29.93 -2.52 -8.18
C ASN A 109 29.03 -2.44 -9.42
N PRO A 110 28.39 -3.56 -9.82
CA PRO A 110 27.59 -3.62 -11.06
C PRO A 110 26.32 -2.74 -11.03
N TRP A 111 25.98 -2.21 -9.85
CA TRP A 111 24.83 -1.36 -9.57
C TRP A 111 25.17 0.13 -9.43
N SER A 112 26.42 0.55 -9.69
CA SER A 112 26.76 1.99 -9.68
C SER A 112 26.06 2.73 -10.82
N GLY A 113 25.73 4.01 -10.60
CA GLY A 113 25.08 4.85 -11.61
C GLY A 113 25.82 4.87 -12.96
N GLN A 114 27.15 5.03 -12.94
CA GLN A 114 27.97 5.00 -14.15
C GLN A 114 27.91 3.65 -14.88
N LYS A 115 27.90 2.52 -14.15
CA LYS A 115 27.81 1.19 -14.78
C LYS A 115 26.45 0.96 -15.42
N VAL A 116 25.36 1.40 -14.77
CA VAL A 116 24.02 1.34 -15.34
C VAL A 116 23.93 2.15 -16.63
N GLN A 117 24.51 3.35 -16.67
CA GLN A 117 24.51 4.17 -17.88
C GLN A 117 25.27 3.49 -19.03
N GLU A 118 26.43 2.87 -18.77
CA GLU A 118 27.18 2.13 -19.80
C GLU A 118 26.36 0.98 -20.41
N GLU A 119 25.65 0.21 -19.56
CA GLU A 119 24.80 -0.88 -20.03
C GLU A 119 23.60 -0.35 -20.84
N LEU A 120 23.01 0.78 -20.44
CA LEU A 120 21.93 1.42 -21.18
C LEU A 120 22.39 1.96 -22.53
N ASP A 121 23.56 2.61 -22.59
CA ASP A 121 24.14 3.13 -23.82
C ASP A 121 24.56 2.02 -24.79
N ALA A 122 24.82 0.82 -24.28
CA ALA A 122 25.13 -0.37 -25.07
C ALA A 122 23.87 -1.04 -25.68
N LEU A 123 22.66 -0.74 -25.19
CA LEU A 123 21.42 -1.32 -25.73
C LEU A 123 21.16 -0.80 -27.14
N THR A 124 20.95 -1.74 -28.05
CA THR A 124 20.54 -1.46 -29.42
C THR A 124 19.01 -1.44 -29.55
N ALA A 125 18.53 -0.89 -30.67
CA ALA A 125 17.13 -0.98 -31.06
C ALA A 125 16.62 -2.44 -31.09
N ALA A 126 17.48 -3.41 -31.45
CA ALA A 126 17.13 -4.82 -31.43
C ALA A 126 16.94 -5.35 -30.00
N ASP A 127 17.79 -4.92 -29.05
CA ASP A 127 17.76 -5.39 -27.66
C ASP A 127 16.47 -4.98 -26.94
N VAL A 128 15.92 -3.80 -27.27
CA VAL A 128 14.66 -3.31 -26.72
C VAL A 128 13.42 -3.74 -27.55
N GLY A 129 13.62 -4.54 -28.60
CA GLY A 129 12.54 -4.96 -29.49
C GLY A 129 11.91 -3.80 -30.28
N ALA A 130 12.65 -2.71 -30.49
CA ALA A 130 12.18 -1.62 -31.32
C ALA A 130 11.92 -2.13 -32.74
N ARG A 131 10.80 -1.66 -33.31
CA ARG A 131 10.45 -1.97 -34.70
C ARG A 131 11.48 -1.31 -35.63
N PRO A 132 11.85 -1.95 -36.75
CA PRO A 132 12.77 -1.36 -37.71
C PRO A 132 12.17 -0.09 -38.32
N ASP A 133 13.02 0.81 -38.81
CA ASP A 133 12.57 2.05 -39.49
C ASP A 133 11.77 1.77 -40.78
N THR A 134 11.82 0.53 -41.28
CA THR A 134 11.00 0.05 -42.40
C THR A 134 9.65 -0.50 -41.97
N TRP A 135 9.32 -0.48 -40.68
CA TRP A 135 8.02 -0.91 -40.19
C TRP A 135 6.96 0.13 -40.54
N MET A 136 6.09 -0.23 -41.46
CA MET A 136 4.88 0.50 -41.78
C MET A 136 3.71 -0.34 -41.29
N PRO A 137 3.10 -0.04 -40.13
CA PRO A 137 1.96 -0.82 -39.69
C PRO A 137 0.78 -0.64 -40.64
N THR A 138 0.02 -1.71 -40.79
CA THR A 138 -1.29 -1.64 -41.42
C THR A 138 -2.27 -0.89 -40.52
N ALA A 139 -3.32 -0.34 -41.12
CA ALA A 139 -4.43 0.29 -40.40
C ALA A 139 -5.03 -0.65 -39.33
N GLN A 140 -5.09 -1.95 -39.62
CA GLN A 140 -5.57 -2.95 -38.67
C GLN A 140 -4.64 -3.12 -37.47
N GLU A 141 -3.32 -3.13 -37.68
CA GLU A 141 -2.32 -3.28 -36.62
C GLU A 141 -2.30 -2.11 -35.62
N VAL A 142 -2.72 -0.92 -36.05
CA VAL A 142 -2.87 0.26 -35.18
C VAL A 142 -4.29 0.47 -34.67
N GLY A 143 -5.23 -0.44 -34.98
CA GLY A 143 -6.62 -0.32 -34.58
C GLY A 143 -7.36 0.85 -35.25
N ALA A 144 -6.88 1.33 -36.40
CA ALA A 144 -7.63 2.29 -37.20
C ALA A 144 -8.90 1.61 -37.71
N LEU A 145 -10.05 2.11 -37.24
CA LEU A 145 -11.36 1.70 -37.74
C LEU A 145 -11.45 2.07 -39.22
N ALA A 146 -11.75 1.08 -40.07
CA ALA A 146 -12.11 1.35 -41.45
C ALA A 146 -13.33 2.28 -41.45
N ALA A 147 -13.31 3.31 -42.32
CA ALA A 147 -14.44 4.21 -42.52
C ALA A 147 -15.74 3.47 -42.96
N SER A 148 -15.64 2.18 -43.28
CA SER A 148 -16.74 1.29 -43.70
C SER A 148 -17.57 0.71 -42.55
N GLY A 149 -17.64 1.38 -41.40
CA GLY A 149 -18.64 1.02 -40.39
C GLY A 149 -20.02 1.36 -40.94
N SER A 150 -20.86 0.35 -41.18
CA SER A 150 -22.23 0.55 -41.70
C SER A 150 -22.96 1.64 -40.91
N GLY A 151 -23.37 2.71 -41.60
CA GLY A 151 -24.03 3.88 -41.06
C GLY A 151 -23.11 5.09 -40.80
N ALA A 152 -21.81 5.02 -41.11
CA ALA A 152 -20.92 6.17 -40.99
C ALA A 152 -21.18 7.17 -42.13
N LEU A 153 -21.11 8.47 -41.82
CA LEU A 153 -21.09 9.54 -42.80
C LEU A 153 -19.64 9.87 -43.14
N VAL A 154 -19.26 9.66 -44.40
CA VAL A 154 -17.94 10.02 -44.92
C VAL A 154 -18.10 11.23 -45.81
N GLN A 155 -17.44 12.33 -45.46
CA GLN A 155 -17.40 13.51 -46.31
C GLN A 155 -16.60 13.19 -47.58
N THR A 156 -17.27 13.19 -48.73
CA THR A 156 -16.69 12.91 -50.04
C THR A 156 -16.33 14.18 -50.80
N GLY A 157 -16.92 15.32 -50.43
CA GLY A 157 -16.67 16.59 -51.10
C GLY A 157 -16.92 17.80 -50.21
N ARG A 158 -16.19 18.88 -50.50
CA ARG A 158 -16.41 20.21 -49.94
C ARG A 158 -16.33 21.22 -51.07
N VAL A 159 -17.39 21.98 -51.27
CA VAL A 159 -17.52 22.92 -52.38
C VAL A 159 -17.93 24.28 -51.84
N GLU A 160 -17.22 25.33 -52.26
CA GLU A 160 -17.63 26.70 -52.00
C GLU A 160 -18.25 27.30 -53.26
N LEU A 161 -19.50 27.72 -53.15
CA LEU A 161 -20.29 28.26 -54.25
C LEU A 161 -20.51 29.76 -54.06
N SER A 162 -20.31 30.53 -55.11
CA SER A 162 -20.70 31.94 -55.15
C SER A 162 -22.13 32.06 -55.70
N VAL A 163 -23.06 32.49 -54.86
CA VAL A 163 -24.48 32.64 -55.21
C VAL A 163 -24.80 34.11 -55.44
N ALA A 164 -25.16 34.47 -56.67
CA ALA A 164 -25.53 35.84 -57.02
C ALA A 164 -26.94 36.22 -56.53
N ALA A 165 -27.16 37.52 -56.25
CA ALA A 165 -28.43 38.08 -55.74
C ALA A 165 -29.56 38.13 -56.79
N ASP A 166 -29.21 38.06 -58.07
CA ASP A 166 -30.12 38.06 -59.22
C ASP A 166 -30.52 36.64 -59.65
N GLY A 167 -31.46 36.52 -60.59
CA GLY A 167 -31.85 35.21 -61.15
C GLY A 167 -32.66 34.29 -60.22
N TRP A 168 -33.19 34.81 -59.11
CA TRP A 168 -34.14 34.08 -58.24
C TRP A 168 -35.55 34.15 -58.81
N THR A 169 -36.25 33.02 -58.84
CA THR A 169 -37.65 32.92 -59.28
C THR A 169 -38.56 32.61 -58.11
N GLN A 170 -39.69 33.30 -58.00
CA GLN A 170 -40.68 33.01 -56.96
C GLN A 170 -41.56 31.83 -57.41
N ASN A 171 -41.67 30.80 -56.59
CA ASN A 171 -42.54 29.65 -56.85
C ASN A 171 -44.00 29.97 -56.47
N ALA A 172 -44.91 29.03 -56.75
CA ALA A 172 -46.34 29.21 -56.49
C ALA A 172 -46.69 29.41 -55.00
N GLN A 173 -45.83 28.94 -54.10
CA GLN A 173 -45.95 29.07 -52.64
C GLN A 173 -45.39 30.40 -52.13
N GLY A 174 -44.83 31.23 -53.02
CA GLY A 174 -44.25 32.53 -52.67
C GLY A 174 -42.80 32.47 -52.19
N TRP A 175 -42.14 31.31 -52.24
CA TRP A 175 -40.73 31.16 -51.89
C TRP A 175 -39.83 31.44 -53.08
N TYR A 176 -38.58 31.85 -52.82
CA TYR A 176 -37.61 32.15 -53.86
C TYR A 176 -36.70 30.96 -54.09
N GLU A 177 -36.63 30.50 -55.33
CA GLU A 177 -35.79 29.38 -55.75
C GLU A 177 -34.70 29.83 -56.71
N LYS A 178 -33.53 29.21 -56.58
CA LYS A 178 -32.43 29.34 -57.53
C LYS A 178 -31.61 28.06 -57.57
N THR A 179 -31.36 27.57 -58.77
CA THR A 179 -30.47 26.43 -59.01
C THR A 179 -29.08 26.93 -59.39
N VAL A 180 -28.06 26.35 -58.76
CA VAL A 180 -26.65 26.62 -59.04
C VAL A 180 -25.92 25.32 -59.36
N ALA A 181 -24.83 25.42 -60.12
CA ALA A 181 -23.95 24.29 -60.34
C ALA A 181 -23.25 23.92 -59.02
N CYS A 182 -23.26 22.63 -58.68
CA CYS A 182 -22.63 22.06 -57.50
C CYS A 182 -22.10 20.69 -57.86
N ALA A 183 -20.89 20.64 -58.43
CA ALA A 183 -20.29 19.38 -58.87
C ALA A 183 -20.22 18.34 -57.76
N GLY A 184 -20.57 17.10 -58.07
CA GLY A 184 -20.59 15.96 -57.15
C GLY A 184 -21.94 15.69 -56.49
N THR A 185 -22.95 16.55 -56.65
CA THR A 185 -24.32 16.20 -56.23
C THR A 185 -24.92 15.18 -57.20
N VAL A 186 -25.67 14.21 -56.66
CA VAL A 186 -26.31 13.16 -57.43
C VAL A 186 -27.82 13.18 -57.16
N ALA A 187 -28.61 13.32 -58.21
CA ALA A 187 -30.07 13.32 -58.11
C ALA A 187 -30.58 11.96 -57.61
N ASP A 188 -31.66 11.99 -56.83
CA ASP A 188 -32.33 10.81 -56.26
C ASP A 188 -31.43 9.86 -55.44
N SER A 189 -30.25 10.33 -55.02
CA SER A 189 -29.32 9.53 -54.23
C SER A 189 -29.92 9.14 -52.88
N GLN A 190 -29.89 7.85 -52.57
CA GLN A 190 -30.39 7.33 -51.28
C GLN A 190 -29.33 7.41 -50.16
N THR A 191 -28.05 7.51 -50.55
CA THR A 191 -26.90 7.45 -49.65
C THR A 191 -26.19 8.78 -49.50
N GLN A 192 -26.33 9.70 -50.46
CA GLN A 192 -25.70 11.02 -50.37
C GLN A 192 -26.47 11.90 -49.37
N ARG A 193 -25.73 12.67 -48.58
CA ARG A 193 -26.21 13.77 -47.76
C ARG A 193 -25.55 15.05 -48.24
N VAL A 194 -26.37 16.06 -48.46
CA VAL A 194 -25.95 17.39 -48.92
C VAL A 194 -26.34 18.39 -47.85
N ASP A 195 -25.34 18.88 -47.13
CA ASP A 195 -25.50 19.93 -46.15
C ASP A 195 -24.92 21.22 -46.70
N ALA A 196 -25.51 22.36 -46.38
CA ALA A 196 -24.90 23.64 -46.74
C ALA A 196 -25.08 24.71 -45.67
N ALA A 197 -24.13 25.63 -45.63
CA ALA A 197 -24.12 26.75 -44.71
C ALA A 197 -23.74 28.04 -45.46
N VAL A 198 -24.53 29.08 -45.26
CA VAL A 198 -24.18 30.44 -45.71
C VAL A 198 -22.92 30.88 -44.97
N GLN A 199 -22.00 31.51 -45.67
CA GLN A 199 -20.72 31.99 -45.14
C GLN A 199 -20.63 33.52 -45.18
N GLY A 200 -19.72 34.06 -44.37
CA GLY A 200 -19.36 35.48 -44.39
C GLY A 200 -20.45 36.40 -43.86
N ALA A 201 -20.49 37.63 -44.39
CA ALA A 201 -21.35 38.72 -43.89
C ALA A 201 -22.86 38.48 -44.05
N GLN A 202 -23.24 37.47 -44.83
CA GLN A 202 -24.64 37.15 -45.14
C GLN A 202 -25.23 36.08 -44.20
N ILE A 203 -24.44 35.56 -43.24
CA ILE A 203 -24.95 34.70 -42.15
C ILE A 203 -26.04 35.44 -41.38
N GLY A 204 -27.22 34.84 -41.28
CA GLY A 204 -28.39 35.41 -40.61
C GLY A 204 -29.22 36.39 -41.46
N ASN A 205 -28.69 36.87 -42.59
CA ASN A 205 -29.42 37.73 -43.53
C ASN A 205 -30.10 36.93 -44.66
N VAL A 206 -29.52 35.80 -45.03
CA VAL A 206 -30.11 34.87 -46.00
C VAL A 206 -31.06 33.91 -45.27
N LEU A 207 -32.35 33.98 -45.61
CA LEU A 207 -33.40 33.11 -45.06
C LEU A 207 -33.50 31.80 -45.84
N LEU A 208 -32.42 31.01 -45.83
CA LEU A 208 -32.37 29.69 -46.47
C LEU A 208 -33.29 28.71 -45.72
N ALA A 209 -34.32 28.22 -46.39
CA ALA A 209 -35.31 27.29 -45.85
C ALA A 209 -34.95 25.83 -46.12
N GLY A 210 -34.27 25.56 -47.24
CA GLY A 210 -33.94 24.21 -47.63
C GLY A 210 -33.14 24.14 -48.92
N LEU A 211 -32.71 22.92 -49.21
CA LEU A 211 -31.90 22.55 -50.36
C LEU A 211 -32.52 21.32 -51.01
N ARG A 212 -32.39 21.22 -52.33
CA ARG A 212 -32.84 20.06 -53.10
C ARG A 212 -31.88 19.80 -54.25
N VAL A 213 -31.63 18.53 -54.55
CA VAL A 213 -30.87 18.11 -55.73
C VAL A 213 -31.88 17.56 -56.74
N ASP A 214 -32.19 18.35 -57.76
CA ASP A 214 -33.15 17.98 -58.81
C ASP A 214 -32.50 17.26 -60.00
N ALA A 215 -31.23 17.53 -60.22
CA ALA A 215 -30.41 16.99 -61.30
C ALA A 215 -28.97 16.86 -60.81
N ASP A 216 -28.23 15.94 -61.42
CA ASP A 216 -26.81 15.75 -61.13
C ASP A 216 -26.03 17.06 -61.30
N ASP A 217 -25.02 17.23 -60.45
CA ASP A 217 -24.13 18.39 -60.41
C ASP A 217 -24.84 19.74 -60.21
N THR A 218 -26.07 19.74 -59.69
CA THR A 218 -26.82 20.95 -59.35
C THR A 218 -27.34 20.95 -57.91
N LEU A 219 -27.58 22.15 -57.40
CA LEU A 219 -28.21 22.38 -56.10
C LEU A 219 -29.25 23.49 -56.23
N THR A 220 -30.50 23.16 -55.95
CA THR A 220 -31.61 24.11 -55.88
C THR A 220 -31.77 24.59 -54.44
N MET A 221 -31.58 25.89 -54.23
CA MET A 221 -31.80 26.54 -52.95
C MET A 221 -33.21 27.11 -52.88
N VAL A 222 -33.82 27.01 -51.71
CA VAL A 222 -35.14 27.57 -51.42
C VAL A 222 -35.01 28.57 -50.27
N CYS A 223 -35.34 29.83 -50.53
CA CYS A 223 -35.27 30.93 -49.57
C CYS A 223 -36.66 31.52 -49.29
N LEU A 224 -36.94 31.87 -48.03
CA LEU A 224 -38.20 32.50 -47.64
C LEU A 224 -38.33 33.95 -48.13
N ALA A 225 -37.20 34.60 -48.37
CA ALA A 225 -37.11 35.93 -48.95
C ALA A 225 -35.98 35.97 -49.98
N LYS A 226 -36.12 36.86 -50.99
CA LYS A 226 -35.06 37.06 -51.98
C LYS A 226 -33.82 37.65 -51.29
N PRO A 227 -32.63 37.04 -51.45
CA PRO A 227 -31.38 37.63 -50.94
C PRO A 227 -31.14 39.01 -51.55
N SER A 228 -30.76 39.99 -50.72
CA SER A 228 -30.47 41.36 -51.18
C SER A 228 -29.08 41.51 -51.80
N GLU A 229 -28.15 40.62 -51.44
CA GLU A 229 -26.75 40.62 -51.90
C GLU A 229 -26.29 39.21 -52.26
N ALA A 230 -25.18 39.13 -53.01
CA ALA A 230 -24.53 37.86 -53.30
C ALA A 230 -23.89 37.29 -52.03
N PHE A 231 -23.79 35.96 -51.93
CA PHE A 231 -23.23 35.29 -50.78
C PHE A 231 -22.47 34.02 -51.16
N THR A 232 -21.60 33.58 -50.27
CA THR A 232 -20.89 32.31 -50.40
C THR A 232 -21.68 31.23 -49.67
N LEU A 233 -21.89 30.10 -50.33
CA LEU A 233 -22.48 28.91 -49.75
C LEU A 233 -21.40 27.83 -49.65
N LEU A 234 -21.13 27.36 -48.44
CA LEU A 234 -20.30 26.18 -48.22
C LEU A 234 -21.21 24.95 -48.30
N VAL A 235 -20.92 24.03 -49.21
CA VAL A 235 -21.63 22.76 -49.39
C VAL A 235 -20.72 21.61 -48.97
N LEU A 236 -21.25 20.71 -48.14
CA LEU A 236 -20.62 19.47 -47.73
C LEU A 236 -21.36 18.31 -48.38
N LEU A 237 -20.63 17.50 -49.12
CA LEU A 237 -21.12 16.27 -49.71
C LEU A 237 -20.61 15.12 -48.85
N SER A 238 -21.53 14.29 -48.36
CA SER A 238 -21.20 13.10 -47.60
C SER A 238 -21.93 11.89 -48.15
N GLU A 239 -21.33 10.72 -48.01
CA GLU A 239 -21.97 9.44 -48.32
C GLU A 239 -22.15 8.62 -47.05
N VAL A 240 -23.29 7.95 -46.95
CA VAL A 240 -23.52 6.90 -45.96
C VAL A 240 -22.86 5.62 -46.47
N VAL A 241 -21.87 5.10 -45.73
CA VAL A 241 -21.15 3.85 -46.01
C VAL A 241 -21.54 2.73 -45.06
#